data_AF-A0A7Y3GB98-F1
#
_entry.id   AF-A0A7Y3GB98-F1
#
_cell.length_a   1.000
_cell.length_b   1.000
_cell.length_c   1.000
_cell.angle_alpha   90.00
_cell.angle_beta   90.00
_cell.angle_gamma   90.00
#
_symmetry.space_group_name_H-M   'P 1'
#
loop_
_entity.id
_entity.type
_entity.pdbx_description
1 polymer ?
#
loop_
_entity_poly.entity_id
_entity_poly.type
_entity_poly.pdbx_seq_one_letter_code
_entity_poly.pdbx_strand_id
1 'polypeptide(L)'
;MVEFNPYDWAVHEDPYPVYRRLRDEAPCYHHPELDFYALSRHADVLAAFLDPERFSSREGVALESVGDASEVMSFLAMDPPRQTRLRALVSRGFT
;
A
#
# COMPACT_ATOMS: atom_id res chain seq x y z
N MET A 1 -9.58 7.95 20.53
CA MET A 1 -9.43 7.86 19.06
C MET A 1 -8.44 6.74 18.77
N VAL A 2 -8.55 6.02 17.65
CA VAL A 2 -7.50 5.05 17.27
C VAL A 2 -6.32 5.83 16.68
N GLU A 3 -5.10 5.48 17.07
CA GLU A 3 -3.87 6.03 16.52
C GLU A 3 -3.07 4.87 15.94
N PHE A 4 -2.68 5.00 14.68
CA PHE A 4 -1.91 3.98 13.98
C PHE A 4 -0.65 4.62 13.44
N ASN A 5 0.50 4.24 14.02
CA ASN A 5 1.81 4.61 13.53
C ASN A 5 2.52 3.34 13.01
N PRO A 6 2.82 3.24 11.71
CA PRO A 6 3.47 2.07 11.13
C PRO A 6 4.95 1.93 11.52
N TYR A 7 5.54 2.90 12.22
CA TYR A 7 6.92 2.85 12.72
C TYR A 7 7.00 2.51 14.22
N ASP A 8 5.87 2.35 14.91
CA ASP A 8 5.84 2.00 16.33
C ASP A 8 6.20 0.52 16.55
N TRP A 9 7.17 0.26 17.42
CA TRP A 9 7.59 -1.10 17.78
C TRP A 9 6.45 -1.93 18.40
N ALA A 10 5.57 -1.32 19.20
CA ALA A 10 4.46 -2.05 19.80
C ALA A 10 3.47 -2.55 18.73
N VAL A 11 3.27 -1.76 17.66
CA VAL A 11 2.44 -2.14 16.51
C VAL A 11 3.09 -3.29 15.74
N HIS A 12 4.42 -3.30 15.62
CA HIS A 12 5.13 -4.41 14.99
C HIS A 12 5.08 -5.71 15.81
N GLU A 13 5.11 -5.61 17.14
CA GLU A 13 5.06 -6.77 18.03
C GLU A 13 3.68 -7.42 18.07
N ASP A 14 2.61 -6.62 18.20
CA ASP A 14 1.23 -7.09 18.11
C ASP A 14 0.34 -6.10 17.35
N PRO A 15 0.21 -6.25 16.01
CA PRO A 15 -0.59 -5.33 15.20
C PRO A 15 -2.09 -5.59 15.29
N TYR A 16 -2.51 -6.78 15.75
CA TYR A 16 -3.90 -7.22 15.62
C TYR A 16 -4.91 -6.38 16.42
N PRO A 17 -4.60 -5.91 17.65
CA PRO A 17 -5.46 -4.98 18.37
C PRO A 17 -5.69 -3.68 17.60
N VAL A 18 -4.62 -3.08 17.06
CA VAL A 18 -4.71 -1.83 16.30
C VAL A 18 -5.49 -2.04 15.00
N TYR A 19 -5.22 -3.10 14.26
CA TYR A 19 -5.95 -3.42 13.03
C TYR A 19 -7.44 -3.68 13.29
N ARG A 20 -7.80 -4.30 14.42
CA ARG A 20 -9.20 -4.47 14.82
C ARG A 20 -9.88 -3.12 15.00
N ARG A 21 -9.25 -2.23 15.77
CA ARG A 21 -9.79 -0.88 16.01
C ARG A 21 -9.90 -0.06 14.73
N LEU A 22 -8.93 -0.15 13.82
CA LEU A 22 -9.03 0.48 12.49
C LEU A 22 -10.26 -0.03 11.72
N ARG A 23 -10.49 -1.36 11.66
CA ARG A 23 -11.65 -1.92 10.93
C ARG A 23 -13.00 -1.51 11.52
N ASP A 24 -13.07 -1.43 12.84
CA ASP A 24 -14.31 -1.21 13.58
C ASP A 24 -14.64 0.28 13.74
N GLU A 25 -13.63 1.12 14.04
CA GLU A 25 -13.79 2.53 14.41
C GLU A 25 -13.43 3.49 13.27
N ALA A 26 -12.42 3.19 12.44
CA ALA A 26 -11.88 4.11 11.43
C ALA A 26 -11.42 3.36 10.15
N PRO A 27 -12.36 2.78 9.37
CA PRO A 27 -12.02 1.86 8.28
C PRO A 27 -11.22 2.52 7.14
N CYS A 28 -11.41 3.84 6.95
CA CYS A 28 -10.55 4.72 6.19
C CYS A 28 -9.95 5.74 7.19
N TYR A 29 -8.78 5.43 7.72
CA TYR A 29 -8.08 6.24 8.71
C TYR A 29 -7.15 7.24 8.03
N HIS A 30 -7.11 8.49 8.49
CA HIS A 30 -6.13 9.50 8.06
C HIS A 30 -5.14 9.76 9.19
N HIS A 31 -3.84 9.66 8.89
CA HIS A 31 -2.78 10.07 9.79
C HIS A 31 -2.36 11.51 9.44
N PRO A 32 -2.65 12.53 10.28
CA PRO A 32 -2.39 13.91 9.90
C PRO A 32 -0.90 14.26 9.84
N GLU A 33 -0.07 13.71 10.75
CA GLU A 33 1.37 14.04 10.79
C GLU A 33 2.18 13.39 9.66
N LEU A 34 1.89 12.12 9.34
CA LEU A 34 2.53 11.37 8.24
C LEU A 34 1.78 11.51 6.91
N ASP A 35 0.68 12.27 6.90
CA ASP A 35 -0.22 12.56 5.78
C ASP A 35 -0.54 11.38 4.85
N PHE A 36 -1.05 10.29 5.42
CA PHE A 36 -1.49 9.13 4.64
C PHE A 36 -2.86 8.62 5.05
N TYR A 37 -3.47 7.85 4.16
CA TYR A 37 -4.71 7.11 4.42
C TYR A 37 -4.44 5.61 4.55
N ALA A 38 -5.05 4.97 5.54
CA ALA A 38 -5.04 3.51 5.70
C ALA A 38 -6.43 2.93 5.50
N LEU A 39 -6.56 2.02 4.54
CA LEU A 39 -7.71 1.14 4.37
C LEU A 39 -7.49 -0.14 5.16
N SER A 40 -8.44 -0.51 6.02
CA SER A 40 -8.24 -1.64 6.95
C SER A 40 -9.22 -2.79 6.74
N ARG A 41 -10.35 -2.56 6.06
CA ARG A 41 -11.30 -3.62 5.72
C ARG A 41 -10.87 -4.33 4.44
N HIS A 42 -10.97 -5.65 4.45
CA HIS A 42 -10.60 -6.49 3.31
C HIS A 42 -11.26 -6.03 1.99
N ALA A 43 -12.56 -5.70 2.02
CA ALA A 43 -13.28 -5.27 0.83
C ALA A 43 -12.69 -3.98 0.22
N ASP A 44 -12.36 -3.00 1.07
CA ASP A 44 -11.82 -1.71 0.64
C ASP A 44 -10.39 -1.87 0.10
N VAL A 45 -9.56 -2.66 0.79
CA VAL A 45 -8.19 -2.99 0.35
C VAL A 45 -8.20 -3.73 -0.97
N LEU A 46 -9.05 -4.75 -1.13
CA LEU A 46 -9.15 -5.52 -2.38
C LEU A 46 -9.64 -4.65 -3.54
N ALA A 47 -10.64 -3.80 -3.30
CA ALA A 47 -11.14 -2.89 -4.32
C ALA A 47 -10.06 -1.90 -4.79
N ALA A 48 -9.31 -1.30 -3.84
CA ALA A 48 -8.20 -0.40 -4.17
C ALA A 48 -7.06 -1.13 -4.91
N PHE A 49 -6.70 -2.33 -4.45
CA PHE A 49 -5.65 -3.14 -5.05
C PHE A 49 -5.93 -3.53 -6.52
N LEU A 50 -7.21 -3.67 -6.88
CA LEU A 50 -7.63 -4.01 -8.25
C LEU A 50 -7.84 -2.79 -9.15
N ASP A 51 -7.71 -1.57 -8.63
CA ASP A 51 -7.93 -0.30 -9.36
C ASP A 51 -6.66 0.55 -9.43
N PRO A 52 -5.68 0.17 -10.28
CA PRO A 52 -4.42 0.91 -10.44
C PRO A 52 -4.60 2.26 -11.15
N GLU A 53 -5.77 2.54 -11.73
CA GLU A 53 -6.06 3.85 -12.32
C GLU A 53 -6.30 4.88 -11.22
N ARG A 54 -6.98 4.49 -10.13
CA ARG A 54 -7.20 5.35 -8.95
C ARG A 54 -6.08 5.24 -7.92
N PHE A 55 -5.50 4.06 -7.75
CA PHE A 55 -4.45 3.77 -6.77
C PHE A 55 -3.15 3.38 -7.48
N SER A 56 -2.52 4.37 -8.10
CA SER A 56 -1.26 4.22 -8.84
C SER A 56 -0.11 3.79 -7.94
N SER A 57 0.83 2.99 -8.48
CA SER A 57 2.08 2.63 -7.80
C SER A 57 3.28 3.47 -8.27
N ARG A 58 3.08 4.45 -9.17
CA ARG A 58 4.19 5.22 -9.80
C ARG A 58 4.99 6.06 -8.82
N GLU A 59 4.36 6.54 -7.76
CA GLU A 59 5.00 7.34 -6.71
C GLU A 59 5.67 6.47 -5.64
N GLY A 60 5.56 5.14 -5.78
CA GLY A 60 6.14 4.16 -4.87
C GLY A 60 5.11 3.36 -4.07
N VAL A 61 5.61 2.40 -3.30
CA VAL A 61 4.81 1.53 -2.41
C VAL A 61 5.14 1.73 -0.92
N ALA A 62 5.98 2.71 -0.63
CA ALA A 62 6.31 3.16 0.72
C ALA A 62 5.59 4.50 1.00
N LEU A 63 5.53 4.90 2.27
CA LEU A 63 4.95 6.20 2.65
C LEU A 63 5.83 7.37 2.21
N GLU A 64 7.13 7.14 2.17
CA GLU A 64 8.12 8.10 1.73
C GLU A 64 8.21 8.11 0.20
N SER A 65 8.11 9.30 -0.41
CA SER A 65 8.41 9.48 -1.83
C SER A 65 9.92 9.39 -2.05
N VAL A 66 10.32 8.60 -3.04
CA VAL A 66 11.73 8.39 -3.43
C VAL A 66 12.07 9.00 -4.80
N GLY A 67 11.20 9.88 -5.34
CA GLY A 67 11.33 10.39 -6.71
C GLY A 67 10.75 9.41 -7.73
N ASP A 68 11.45 9.13 -8.84
CA ASP A 68 11.03 8.09 -9.78
C ASP A 68 11.21 6.71 -9.12
N ALA A 69 10.15 6.26 -8.47
CA ALA A 69 10.10 5.02 -7.74
C ALA A 69 10.41 3.79 -8.60
N SER A 70 10.24 3.89 -9.93
CA SER A 70 10.55 2.80 -10.86
C SER A 70 12.05 2.54 -11.02
N GLU A 71 12.91 3.51 -10.68
CA GLU A 71 14.37 3.35 -10.68
C GLU A 71 14.84 2.45 -9.52
N VAL A 72 14.15 2.51 -8.38
CA VAL A 72 14.56 1.80 -7.15
C VAL A 72 13.76 0.51 -6.93
N MET A 73 12.50 0.49 -7.37
CA MET A 73 11.55 -0.61 -7.13
C MET A 73 11.15 -1.38 -8.40
N SER A 74 11.76 -1.08 -9.54
CA SER A 74 11.50 -1.78 -10.81
C SER A 74 10.02 -1.72 -11.22
N PHE A 75 9.47 -2.78 -11.84
CA PHE A 75 8.09 -2.84 -12.29
C PHE A 75 7.04 -2.89 -11.15
N LEU A 76 7.47 -2.95 -9.88
CA LEU A 76 6.57 -2.83 -8.73
C LEU A 76 5.99 -1.41 -8.63
N ALA A 77 6.79 -0.39 -8.95
CA ALA A 77 6.39 1.02 -8.93
C ALA A 77 5.99 1.53 -10.33
N MET A 78 5.27 0.71 -11.09
CA MET A 78 4.80 1.05 -12.43
C MET A 78 3.32 0.71 -12.57
N ASP A 79 2.60 1.47 -13.38
CA ASP A 79 1.23 1.14 -13.75
C ASP A 79 1.14 0.45 -15.13
N PRO A 80 0.02 -0.21 -15.42
CA PRO A 80 -0.34 -0.56 -16.79
C PRO A 80 -0.28 0.65 -17.75
N PRO A 81 0.06 0.44 -19.04
CA PRO A 81 0.38 -0.85 -19.68
C PRO A 81 1.86 -1.28 -19.54
N ARG A 82 2.75 -0.42 -19.04
CA ARG A 82 4.20 -0.70 -18.95
C ARG A 82 4.48 -1.86 -17.99
N GLN A 83 3.85 -1.83 -16.82
CA GLN A 83 3.94 -2.89 -15.81
C GLN A 83 3.48 -4.24 -16.36
N THR A 84 2.34 -4.27 -17.07
CA THR A 84 1.77 -5.48 -17.68
C THR A 84 2.75 -6.14 -18.66
N ARG A 85 3.42 -5.35 -19.50
CA ARG A 85 4.40 -5.86 -20.48
C ARG A 85 5.61 -6.49 -19.79
N LEU A 86 6.18 -5.82 -18.79
CA LEU A 86 7.35 -6.32 -18.05
C LEU A 86 7.01 -7.57 -17.25
N ARG A 87 5.88 -7.57 -16.53
CA ARG A 87 5.42 -8.73 -15.75
C ARG A 87 5.23 -9.97 -16.64
N ALA A 88 4.69 -9.83 -17.84
CA ALA A 88 4.47 -10.94 -18.77
C ALA A 88 5.78 -11.59 -19.30
N LEU A 89 6.88 -10.83 -19.33
CA LEU A 89 8.20 -11.36 -19.68
C LEU A 89 8.79 -12.13 -18.50
N VAL A 90 8.76 -11.52 -17.32
CA VAL A 90 9.37 -12.05 -16.09
C VAL A 90 8.62 -13.27 -15.57
N SER A 91 7.28 -13.29 -15.65
CA SER A 91 6.45 -14.37 -15.10
C SER A 91 6.73 -15.74 -15.71
N ARG A 92 7.32 -15.80 -16.91
CA ARG A 92 7.70 -17.06 -17.57
C ARG A 92 8.82 -17.81 -16.85
N GLY A 93 9.59 -17.12 -16.00
CA GLY A 93 10.64 -17.74 -15.17
C GLY A 93 10.16 -18.21 -13.80
N PHE A 94 8.89 -17.98 -13.44
CA PHE A 94 8.29 -18.33 -12.14
C PHE A 94 7.25 -19.45 -12.27
N THR A 95 7.57 -20.47 -13.07
CA THR A 95 6.73 -21.65 -13.32
C THR A 95 7.34 -22.90 -12.70
#